data_AF-X1T635-F1
#
_entry.id   AF-X1T635-F1
#
_cell.length_a   1.000
_cell.length_b   1.000
_cell.length_c   1.000
_cell.angle_alpha   90.00
_cell.angle_beta   90.00
_cell.angle_gamma   90.00
#
_symmetry.space_group_name_H-M   'P 1'
#
loop_
_entity.id
_entity.type
_entity.pdbx_description
1 polymer ?
#
loop_
_entity_poly.entity_id
_entity_poly.type
_entity_poly.pdbx_seq_one_letter_code
_entity_poly.pdbx_strand_id
1 'polypeptide(L)'
;MIDFLLEIGFEEFPPALLKRTAEDLSAKVEKLLIDERIFYRSIRVIYTSRRFGALVLGLTRKQKPQIIEIQGPPKKLAFDSEDKPTKMLQGFMKANNLKLSQIFTKKIKKGEYAL
;
A
#
# COMPACT_ATOMS: atom_id res chain seq x y z
N MET A 1 8.39 -3.38 -15.88
CA MET A 1 8.11 -2.01 -15.38
C MET A 1 7.62 -1.18 -16.54
N ILE A 2 6.93 -0.07 -16.28
CA ILE A 2 6.45 0.86 -17.30
C ILE A 2 6.91 2.28 -16.97
N ASP A 3 6.93 3.15 -17.98
CA ASP A 3 7.07 4.57 -17.76
C ASP A 3 5.66 5.20 -17.85
N PHE A 4 5.39 6.15 -16.97
CA PHE A 4 4.08 6.80 -16.81
C PHE A 4 4.26 8.32 -16.79
N LEU A 5 3.40 9.02 -17.53
CA LEU A 5 3.40 10.48 -17.56
C LEU A 5 2.05 11.01 -17.07
N LEU A 6 2.10 11.81 -16.00
CA LEU A 6 1.01 12.71 -15.63
C LEU A 6 1.34 14.10 -16.18
N GLU A 7 0.56 14.58 -17.14
CA GLU A 7 0.71 15.91 -17.75
C GLU A 7 -0.57 16.72 -17.53
N ILE A 8 -0.40 18.01 -17.21
CA ILE A 8 -1.48 18.99 -17.12
C ILE A 8 -1.19 20.07 -18.17
N GLY A 9 -2.14 20.23 -19.11
CA GLY A 9 -2.12 21.32 -20.10
C GLY A 9 -2.93 22.53 -19.64
N PHE A 10 -2.53 23.72 -20.07
CA PHE A 10 -3.18 24.99 -19.75
C PHE A 10 -2.91 26.03 -20.85
N GLU A 11 -3.70 27.11 -20.88
CA GLU A 11 -3.57 28.19 -21.88
C GLU A 11 -2.42 29.14 -21.53
N GLU A 12 -2.51 29.79 -20.36
CA GLU A 12 -1.46 30.66 -19.81
C GLU A 12 -1.17 30.29 -18.35
N PHE A 13 0.11 30.27 -17.98
CA PHE A 13 0.53 30.06 -16.60
C PHE A 13 1.63 31.07 -16.25
N PRO A 14 1.58 31.69 -15.06
CA PRO A 14 2.59 32.66 -14.65
C PRO A 14 4.01 32.05 -14.72
N PRO A 15 4.93 32.59 -15.54
CA PRO A 15 6.27 32.00 -15.73
C PRO A 15 7.05 31.87 -14.42
N ALA A 16 6.86 32.82 -13.50
CA ALA A 16 7.48 32.82 -12.17
C ALA A 16 7.01 31.66 -11.27
N LEU A 17 5.81 31.12 -11.51
CA LEU A 17 5.26 30.02 -10.73
C LEU A 17 5.47 28.65 -11.38
N LEU A 18 5.67 28.61 -12.70
CA LEU A 18 5.67 27.38 -13.50
C LEU A 18 6.59 26.29 -12.95
N LYS A 19 7.87 26.62 -12.74
CA LYS A 19 8.87 25.67 -12.22
C LYS A 19 8.45 25.12 -10.86
N ARG A 20 8.10 26.02 -9.92
CA ARG A 20 7.70 25.64 -8.56
C ARG A 20 6.46 24.76 -8.58
N THR A 21 5.45 25.09 -9.38
CA THR A 21 4.22 24.29 -9.46
C THR A 21 4.48 22.90 -10.06
N ALA A 22 5.37 22.80 -11.06
CA ALA A 22 5.76 21.52 -11.63
C ALA A 22 6.52 20.63 -10.62
N GLU A 23 7.41 21.24 -9.84
CA GLU A 23 8.13 20.58 -8.73
C GLU A 23 7.16 20.13 -7.63
N ASP A 24 6.23 20.98 -7.22
CA ASP A 24 5.20 20.68 -6.22
C ASP A 24 4.30 19.52 -6.66
N LEU A 25 3.89 19.48 -7.94
CA LEU A 25 3.14 18.36 -8.51
C LEU A 25 3.96 17.07 -8.41
N SER A 26 5.22 17.11 -8.84
CA SER A 26 6.09 15.94 -8.86
C SER A 26 6.35 15.39 -7.46
N ALA A 27 6.55 16.27 -6.47
CA ALA A 27 6.69 15.89 -5.06
C ALA A 27 5.42 15.25 -4.49
N LYS A 28 4.23 15.76 -4.87
CA LYS A 28 2.95 15.13 -4.48
C LYS A 28 2.77 13.76 -5.10
N VAL A 29 3.11 13.60 -6.38
CA VAL A 29 3.10 12.29 -7.06
C VAL A 29 4.05 11.32 -6.37
N GLU A 30 5.26 11.78 -6.04
CA GLU A 30 6.25 10.98 -5.33
C GLU A 30 5.73 10.48 -3.98
N LYS A 31 5.20 11.42 -3.17
CA LYS A 31 4.62 11.09 -1.87
C LYS A 31 3.50 10.06 -1.98
N LEU A 32 2.59 10.23 -2.93
CA LEU A 32 1.49 9.27 -3.16
C LEU A 32 2.01 7.88 -3.53
N LEU A 33 3.04 7.77 -4.37
CA LEU A 33 3.63 6.48 -4.72
C LEU A 33 4.28 5.80 -3.51
N ILE A 34 4.95 6.57 -2.64
CA ILE A 34 5.56 6.07 -1.40
C ILE A 34 4.48 5.59 -0.42
N ASP A 35 3.47 6.42 -0.16
CA ASP A 35 2.37 6.13 0.77
C ASP A 35 1.61 4.86 0.34
N GLU A 36 1.39 4.72 -0.97
CA GLU A 36 0.75 3.53 -1.56
C GLU A 36 1.69 2.35 -1.78
N ARG A 37 2.97 2.44 -1.37
CA ARG A 37 3.99 1.38 -1.51
C ARG A 37 4.13 0.89 -2.96
N ILE A 38 3.97 1.79 -3.92
CA ILE A 38 4.16 1.54 -5.33
C ILE A 38 5.60 1.87 -5.69
N PHE A 39 6.37 0.87 -6.10
CA PHE A 39 7.75 1.08 -6.49
C PHE A 39 7.86 1.79 -7.83
N TYR A 40 8.77 2.77 -7.89
CA TYR A 40 9.24 3.48 -9.08
C TYR A 40 10.76 3.63 -9.00
N ARG A 41 11.42 3.87 -10.14
CA ARG A 41 12.88 4.06 -10.18
C ARG A 41 13.28 5.51 -9.97
N SER A 42 12.59 6.43 -10.62
CA SER A 42 12.87 7.87 -10.54
C SER A 42 11.69 8.68 -11.08
N ILE A 43 11.55 9.93 -10.65
CA ILE A 43 10.59 10.89 -11.20
C ILE A 43 11.37 12.05 -11.81
N ARG A 44 10.95 12.50 -13.00
CA ARG A 44 11.47 13.70 -13.66
C ARG A 44 10.38 14.74 -13.76
N VAL A 45 10.69 15.96 -13.34
CA VAL A 45 9.84 17.13 -13.54
C VAL A 45 9.95 17.57 -15.00
N ILE A 46 8.82 17.80 -15.65
CA ILE A 46 8.78 18.39 -17.00
C ILE A 46 7.84 19.60 -17.00
N TYR A 47 8.22 20.66 -17.72
CA TYR A 47 7.35 21.82 -17.90
C TYR A 47 7.73 22.63 -19.14
N THR A 48 6.73 23.28 -19.74
CA THR A 48 6.85 24.33 -20.75
C THR A 48 5.80 25.41 -20.45
N SER A 49 5.76 26.49 -21.24
CA SER A 49 4.84 27.61 -21.02
C SER A 49 3.34 27.26 -21.06
N ARG A 50 2.96 26.05 -21.49
CA ARG A 50 1.55 25.61 -21.63
C ARG A 50 1.27 24.21 -21.05
N ARG A 51 2.24 23.62 -20.35
CA ARG A 51 2.13 22.28 -19.77
C ARG A 51 3.13 22.07 -18.65
N PHE A 52 2.77 21.30 -17.64
CA PHE A 52 3.72 20.72 -16.70
C PHE A 52 3.29 19.32 -16.28
N GLY A 53 4.22 18.53 -15.76
CA GLY A 53 3.96 17.14 -15.43
C GLY A 53 5.09 16.43 -14.69
N ALA A 54 4.78 15.20 -14.29
CA ALA A 54 5.70 14.28 -13.64
C ALA A 54 5.86 13.03 -14.52
N LEU A 55 7.07 12.81 -15.02
CA LEU A 55 7.44 11.60 -15.75
C LEU A 55 8.02 10.58 -14.75
N VAL A 56 7.23 9.55 -14.45
CA VAL A 56 7.60 8.47 -13.55
C VAL A 56 8.22 7.34 -14.35
N LEU A 57 9.49 7.04 -14.10
CA LEU A 57 10.23 5.99 -14.78
C LEU A 57 10.29 4.72 -13.95
N GLY A 58 10.14 3.56 -14.61
CA GLY A 58 10.27 2.27 -13.94
C GLY A 58 9.16 1.97 -12.92
N LEU A 59 7.95 2.47 -13.16
CA LEU A 59 6.78 2.23 -12.32
C LEU A 59 6.38 0.74 -12.36
N THR A 60 6.09 0.18 -11.19
CA THR A 60 5.55 -1.18 -11.06
C THR A 60 4.06 -1.21 -11.40
N ARG A 61 3.61 -2.28 -12.06
CA ARG A 61 2.19 -2.45 -12.43
C ARG A 61 1.31 -2.85 -11.25
N LYS A 62 1.91 -3.31 -10.16
CA LYS A 62 1.24 -3.79 -8.96
C LYS A 62 2.10 -3.44 -7.75
N GLN A 63 1.43 -3.10 -6.64
CA GLN A 63 2.07 -2.99 -5.33
C GLN A 63 2.71 -4.33 -4.96
N LYS A 64 3.81 -4.29 -4.20
CA LYS A 64 4.38 -5.52 -3.63
C LYS A 64 3.37 -6.12 -2.66
N PRO A 65 3.23 -7.47 -2.63
CA PRO A 65 2.39 -8.12 -1.64
C PRO A 65 2.89 -7.75 -0.24
N GLN A 66 1.94 -7.46 0.65
CA GLN A 66 2.20 -7.25 2.07
C GLN A 66 1.61 -8.41 2.84
N ILE A 67 2.40 -8.95 3.77
CA ILE A 67 1.92 -9.89 4.77
C ILE A 67 1.51 -9.07 5.97
N ILE A 68 0.25 -9.23 6.39
CA ILE A 68 -0.31 -8.57 7.57
C ILE A 68 -0.59 -9.68 8.59
N GLU A 69 0.03 -9.61 9.76
CA GLU A 69 -0.34 -10.46 10.89
C GLU A 69 -1.50 -9.78 11.63
N ILE A 70 -2.64 -10.46 11.73
CA ILE A 70 -3.81 -9.95 12.45
C ILE A 70 -3.89 -10.70 13.77
N GLN A 71 -3.91 -9.98 14.89
CA GLN A 71 -4.02 -10.65 16.18
C GLN A 71 -5.42 -11.24 16.38
N GLY A 72 -5.52 -12.56 16.36
CA GLY A 72 -6.75 -13.29 16.65
C GLY A 72 -6.91 -13.62 18.14
N PRO A 73 -7.77 -14.59 18.47
CA PRO A 73 -8.01 -14.99 19.86
C PRO A 73 -6.80 -15.74 20.46
N PRO A 74 -6.68 -15.78 21.80
CA PRO A 74 -5.73 -16.67 22.47
C PRO A 74 -5.92 -18.12 22.00
N LYS A 75 -4.83 -18.88 21.82
CA LYS A 75 -4.87 -20.27 21.31
C LYS A 75 -5.88 -21.14 22.06
N LYS A 76 -5.94 -20.99 23.39
CA LYS A 76 -6.88 -21.71 24.28
C LYS A 76 -8.36 -21.46 23.97
N LEU A 77 -8.68 -20.33 23.34
CA LEU A 77 -10.03 -19.98 22.90
C LEU A 77 -10.20 -20.20 21.39
N ALA A 78 -9.12 -20.38 20.65
CA ALA A 78 -9.12 -20.55 19.20
C ALA A 78 -9.36 -22.01 18.79
N PHE A 79 -8.83 -22.96 19.55
CA PHE A 79 -8.96 -24.40 19.32
C PHE A 79 -9.59 -25.10 20.51
N ASP A 80 -10.38 -26.13 20.25
CA ASP A 80 -10.94 -27.01 21.27
C ASP A 80 -9.99 -28.16 21.64
N SER A 81 -10.46 -29.10 22.46
CA SER A 81 -9.69 -30.27 22.90
C SER A 81 -9.35 -31.26 21.78
N GLU A 82 -9.98 -31.16 20.61
CA GLU A 82 -9.73 -32.00 19.44
C GLU A 82 -8.92 -31.26 18.35
N ASP A 83 -8.30 -30.12 18.71
CA ASP A 83 -7.60 -29.20 17.79
C ASP A 83 -8.50 -28.65 16.67
N LYS A 84 -9.82 -28.62 16.86
CA LYS A 84 -10.76 -28.05 15.89
C LYS A 84 -11.01 -26.56 16.16
N PRO A 85 -11.23 -25.75 15.10
CA PRO A 85 -11.54 -24.32 15.26
C PRO A 85 -12.83 -24.09 16.05
N THR A 86 -12.74 -23.33 17.13
CA THR A 86 -13.91 -22.93 17.90
C THR A 86 -14.77 -21.90 17.15
N LYS A 87 -15.98 -21.62 17.64
CA LYS A 87 -16.82 -20.52 17.14
C LYS A 87 -16.10 -19.16 17.15
N MET A 88 -15.19 -18.95 18.10
CA MET A 88 -14.42 -17.72 18.21
C MET A 88 -13.39 -17.58 17.08
N LEU A 89 -12.65 -18.66 16.79
CA LEU A 89 -11.72 -18.68 15.66
C LEU A 89 -12.46 -18.60 14.31
N GLN A 90 -13.59 -19.29 14.17
CA GLN A 90 -14.43 -19.21 12.97
C GLN A 90 -14.97 -17.79 12.73
N GLY A 91 -15.41 -17.12 13.80
CA GLY A 91 -15.84 -15.72 13.74
C GLY A 91 -14.71 -14.79 13.32
N PHE A 92 -13.51 -14.97 13.89
CA PHE A 92 -12.32 -14.22 13.51
C PHE A 92 -11.94 -14.43 12.03
N MET A 93 -11.92 -15.68 11.58
CA MET A 93 -11.65 -16.03 10.19
C MET A 93 -12.65 -15.39 9.23
N LYS A 94 -13.95 -15.45 9.56
CA LYS A 94 -15.00 -14.83 8.74
C LYS A 94 -14.87 -13.30 8.69
N ALA A 95 -14.57 -12.66 9.82
CA ALA A 95 -14.41 -11.21 9.88
C ALA A 95 -13.21 -10.70 9.05
N ASN A 96 -12.16 -11.52 8.93
CA ASN A 96 -10.94 -11.17 8.20
C ASN A 96 -10.84 -11.85 6.81
N ASN A 97 -11.90 -12.53 6.36
CA ASN A 97 -11.91 -13.32 5.11
C ASN A 97 -10.72 -14.32 4.99
N LEU A 98 -10.36 -14.97 6.10
CA LEU A 98 -9.26 -15.93 6.18
C LEU A 98 -9.75 -17.38 6.12
N LYS A 99 -8.92 -18.26 5.55
CA LYS A 99 -9.09 -19.72 5.63
C LYS A 99 -8.28 -20.30 6.77
N LEU A 100 -8.64 -21.49 7.25
CA LEU A 100 -7.93 -22.16 8.35
C LEU A 100 -6.44 -22.39 8.00
N SER A 101 -6.15 -22.67 6.73
CA SER A 101 -4.79 -22.85 6.22
C SER A 101 -3.93 -21.57 6.27
N GLN A 102 -4.53 -20.41 6.54
CA GLN A 102 -3.83 -19.13 6.71
C GLN A 102 -3.62 -18.78 8.18
N ILE A 103 -4.17 -19.58 9.10
CA ILE A 103 -4.03 -19.38 10.54
C ILE A 103 -2.79 -20.10 11.05
N PHE A 104 -2.00 -19.41 11.87
CA PHE A 104 -0.89 -20.02 12.59
C PHE A 104 -0.85 -19.52 14.04
N THR A 105 -0.23 -20.29 14.92
CA THR A 105 -0.08 -19.86 16.32
C THR A 105 1.29 -19.27 16.55
N LYS A 106 1.34 -18.11 17.23
CA LYS A 106 2.59 -17.45 17.59
C LYS A 106 2.57 -17.09 19.06
N LYS A 107 3.70 -17.32 19.73
CA LYS A 107 3.91 -16.90 21.11
C LYS A 107 4.33 -15.43 21.11
N ILE A 108 3.49 -14.59 21.70
CA ILE A 108 3.77 -13.18 21.95
C ILE A 108 3.89 -12.94 23.46
N LYS A 109 4.33 -11.75 23.88
CA LYS A 109 4.52 -11.41 25.31
C LYS A 109 3.29 -11.70 26.20
N LYS A 110 2.08 -11.68 25.61
CA LYS A 110 0.80 -11.91 26.30
C LYS A 110 0.30 -13.37 26.27
N GLY A 111 1.04 -14.30 25.65
CA GLY A 111 0.66 -15.71 25.54
C GLY A 111 0.71 -16.25 24.09
N GLU A 112 0.16 -17.44 23.88
CA GLU A 112 -0.01 -18.01 22.53
C GLU A 112 -1.33 -17.55 21.92
N TYR A 113 -1.27 -17.01 20.71
CA TYR A 113 -2.41 -16.48 19.97
C TYR A 113 -2.47 -17.11 18.58
N ALA A 114 -3.70 -17.26 18.07
CA ALA A 114 -3.93 -17.53 16.65
C ALA A 114 -3.83 -16.22 15.87
N LEU A 115 -3.01 -16.19 14.82
CA LEU A 115 -2.81 -15.08 13.90
C LEU A 115 -3.36 -15.44 12.52
#